data_AF-A0A947QZE3-F1
#
_entry.id   AF-A0A947QZE3-F1
#
_cell.length_a   1.000
_cell.length_b   1.000
_cell.length_c   1.000
_cell.angle_alpha   90.00
_cell.angle_beta   90.00
_cell.angle_gamma   90.00
#
_symmetry.space_group_name_H-M   'P 1'
#
loop_
_entity.id
_entity.type
_entity.pdbx_description
1 polymer ?
#
loop_
_entity_poly.entity_id
_entity_poly.type
_entity_poly.pdbx_seq_one_letter_code
_entity_poly.pdbx_strand_id
1 'polypeptide(L)'
;MKTTGYCGCGYCCGWERGSWKFLKLDVWHRYVKTGKNRGKAYSGKTASGTKPREPVPGLFSVDSIKHPWMIPVRVILFPWFLLPKDGTIAADTKYHRFGTRMYVPGYGWGVVEDRGGAIKGANRLDLYFKSHRKALNWGKRNVDVIIQKK
;
A
#
# COMPACT_ATOMS: atom_id res chain seq x y z
N MET A 1 9.06 -5.79 14.13
CA MET A 1 9.05 -6.34 12.75
C MET A 1 9.80 -5.41 11.80
N LYS A 2 10.43 -5.96 10.75
CA LYS A 2 11.13 -5.20 9.71
C LYS A 2 10.16 -4.75 8.63
N THR A 3 9.99 -3.44 8.48
CA THR A 3 9.06 -2.84 7.52
C THR A 3 9.81 -2.10 6.42
N THR A 4 9.27 -2.19 5.21
CA THR A 4 9.66 -1.36 4.06
C THR A 4 8.43 -0.66 3.48
N GLY A 5 8.65 0.31 2.61
CA GLY A 5 7.58 0.96 1.84
C GLY A 5 7.68 0.60 0.37
N TYR A 6 6.52 0.36 -0.25
CA TYR A 6 6.40 0.22 -1.70
C TYR A 6 5.25 1.10 -2.23
N CYS A 7 5.18 1.28 -3.54
CA CYS A 7 4.10 2.02 -4.18
C CYS A 7 3.73 1.37 -5.53
N GLY A 8 2.67 1.85 -6.16
CA GLY A 8 2.18 1.32 -7.45
C GLY A 8 3.03 1.66 -8.69
N CYS A 9 4.26 2.18 -8.53
CA CYS A 9 5.10 2.57 -9.66
C CYS A 9 5.74 1.37 -10.36
N GLY A 10 6.18 1.56 -11.60
CA GLY A 10 6.82 0.50 -12.39
C GLY A 10 8.10 -0.05 -11.77
N TYR A 11 8.83 0.75 -11.01
CA TYR A 11 10.05 0.32 -10.31
C TYR A 11 9.74 -0.62 -9.14
N CYS A 12 8.81 -0.25 -8.26
CA CYS A 12 8.43 -1.06 -7.11
C CYS A 12 7.65 -2.32 -7.51
N CYS A 13 6.77 -2.20 -8.50
CA CYS A 13 5.87 -3.28 -8.90
C CYS A 13 6.33 -4.07 -10.12
N GLY A 14 7.46 -3.72 -10.73
CA GLY A 14 8.04 -4.46 -11.86
C GLY A 14 7.17 -4.43 -13.13
N TRP A 15 6.53 -3.30 -13.42
CA TRP A 15 5.79 -3.09 -14.67
C TRP A 15 6.40 -1.96 -15.51
N GLU A 16 6.20 -2.02 -16.82
CA GLU A 16 6.63 -1.00 -17.77
C GLU A 16 5.50 -0.64 -18.74
N ARG A 17 5.66 0.48 -19.43
CA ARG A 17 4.85 0.92 -20.58
C ARG A 17 5.77 1.00 -21.79
N GLY A 18 5.17 1.01 -22.98
CA GLY A 18 5.89 1.41 -24.17
C GLY A 18 6.43 2.83 -24.04
N SER A 19 7.53 3.06 -24.74
CA SER A 19 8.24 4.31 -24.78
C SER A 19 8.78 4.48 -26.20
N TRP A 20 8.49 5.65 -26.77
CA TRP A 20 8.99 6.07 -28.09
C TRP A 20 10.51 5.99 -28.18
N LYS A 21 11.22 6.20 -27.06
CA LYS A 21 12.68 6.09 -26.95
C LYS A 21 13.22 4.69 -27.28
N PHE A 22 12.37 3.66 -27.22
CA PHE A 22 12.72 2.26 -27.48
C PHE A 22 11.84 1.60 -28.54
N LEU A 23 11.19 2.39 -29.41
CA LEU A 23 10.25 1.89 -30.45
C LEU A 23 9.10 1.02 -29.90
N LYS A 24 8.79 1.12 -28.60
CA LYS A 24 7.60 0.49 -28.03
C LYS A 24 6.42 1.47 -28.14
N LEU A 25 5.59 1.29 -29.16
CA LEU A 25 4.52 2.23 -29.52
C LEU A 25 3.33 2.24 -28.53
N ASP A 26 3.15 1.20 -27.72
CA ASP A 26 2.06 1.15 -26.74
C ASP A 26 2.39 1.88 -25.44
N VAL A 27 2.12 3.19 -25.41
CA VAL A 27 2.36 4.06 -24.25
C VAL A 27 1.23 4.01 -23.20
N TRP A 28 0.11 3.33 -23.49
CA TRP A 28 -1.10 3.37 -22.66
C TRP A 28 -1.18 2.15 -21.73
N HIS A 29 -0.89 0.97 -22.26
CA HIS A 29 -1.03 -0.27 -21.51
C HIS A 29 0.21 -0.59 -20.67
N ARG A 30 -0.03 -1.09 -19.46
CA ARG A 30 1.04 -1.54 -18.56
C ARG A 30 1.26 -3.03 -18.74
N TYR A 31 2.53 -3.44 -18.79
CA TYR A 31 2.94 -4.83 -18.93
C TYR A 31 3.91 -5.22 -17.84
N VAL A 32 3.90 -6.48 -17.44
CA VAL A 32 4.87 -7.04 -16.50
C VAL A 32 6.26 -7.03 -17.14
N LYS A 33 7.23 -6.41 -16.47
CA LYS A 33 8.60 -6.22 -16.96
C LYS A 33 9.46 -7.48 -16.80
N THR A 34 9.26 -8.21 -15.70
CA THR A 34 10.17 -9.29 -15.26
C THR A 34 9.43 -10.53 -14.75
N GLY A 35 10.09 -11.69 -14.81
CA GLY A 35 9.59 -12.96 -14.28
C GLY A 35 8.75 -13.75 -15.28
N LYS A 36 8.10 -14.83 -14.79
CA LYS A 36 7.37 -15.80 -15.63
C LYS A 36 6.21 -15.20 -16.44
N ASN A 37 5.66 -14.08 -15.98
CA ASN A 37 4.53 -13.40 -16.62
C ASN A 37 4.96 -12.18 -17.46
N ARG A 38 6.25 -12.06 -17.82
CA ARG A 38 6.76 -10.96 -18.64
C ARG A 38 5.93 -10.77 -19.92
N GLY A 39 5.58 -9.53 -20.23
CA GLY A 39 4.77 -9.18 -21.40
C GLY A 39 3.26 -9.30 -21.21
N LYS A 40 2.76 -9.92 -20.13
CA LYS A 40 1.33 -9.93 -19.81
C LYS A 40 0.86 -8.56 -19.28
N ALA A 41 -0.42 -8.26 -19.46
CA ALA A 41 -1.04 -7.05 -18.94
C ALA A 41 -0.92 -6.96 -17.41
N TYR A 42 -0.57 -5.78 -16.90
CA TYR A 42 -0.42 -5.51 -15.48
C TYR A 42 -1.66 -4.82 -14.88
N SER A 43 -2.35 -5.53 -13.98
CA SER A 43 -3.60 -5.07 -13.38
C SER A 43 -3.41 -3.97 -12.33
N GLY A 44 -2.31 -4.00 -11.58
CA GLY A 44 -2.10 -3.14 -10.40
C GLY A 44 -2.98 -3.48 -9.20
N LYS A 45 -3.59 -4.68 -9.21
CA LYS A 45 -4.30 -5.23 -8.06
C LYS A 45 -3.33 -5.95 -7.14
N THR A 46 -3.67 -6.00 -5.86
CA THR A 46 -2.98 -6.83 -4.86
C THR A 46 -3.19 -8.31 -5.15
N ALA A 47 -2.43 -9.18 -4.48
CA ALA A 47 -2.61 -10.62 -4.57
C ALA A 47 -3.99 -11.12 -4.08
N SER A 48 -4.67 -10.37 -3.21
CA SER A 48 -6.08 -10.64 -2.83
C SER A 48 -7.10 -10.09 -3.85
N GLY A 49 -6.66 -9.37 -4.88
CA GLY A 49 -7.52 -8.80 -5.93
C GLY A 49 -8.04 -7.40 -5.64
N THR A 50 -7.68 -6.81 -4.48
CA THR A 50 -8.06 -5.44 -4.11
C THR A 50 -7.21 -4.38 -4.81
N LYS A 51 -7.67 -3.12 -4.82
CA LYS A 51 -6.82 -1.98 -5.19
C LYS A 51 -6.02 -1.55 -3.96
N PRO A 52 -4.68 -1.45 -4.05
CA PRO A 52 -3.86 -1.08 -2.91
C PRO A 52 -4.12 0.37 -2.48
N ARG A 53 -4.15 0.62 -1.17
CA ARG A 53 -4.50 1.92 -0.59
C ARG A 53 -3.66 2.27 0.64
N GLU A 54 -3.43 3.57 0.83
CA GLU A 54 -2.85 4.10 2.07
C GLU A 54 -3.93 4.16 3.16
N PRO A 55 -3.55 4.01 4.44
CA PRO A 55 -4.46 4.22 5.55
C PRO A 55 -4.94 5.66 5.58
N VAL A 56 -6.23 5.83 5.84
CA VAL A 56 -6.87 7.14 5.99
C VAL A 56 -7.39 7.26 7.41
N PRO A 57 -6.95 8.26 8.18
CA PRO A 57 -7.46 8.47 9.53
C PRO A 57 -8.93 8.92 9.49
N GLY A 58 -9.70 8.50 10.50
CA GLY A 58 -11.09 8.94 10.67
C GLY A 58 -11.19 10.30 11.38
N LEU A 59 -12.43 10.69 11.72
CA LEU A 59 -12.73 11.96 12.39
C LEU A 59 -11.97 12.12 13.72
N PHE A 60 -11.89 11.07 14.54
CA PHE A 60 -11.17 11.11 15.81
C PHE A 60 -9.72 10.66 15.63
N SER A 61 -8.92 11.53 15.02
CA SER A 61 -7.51 11.26 14.75
C SER A 61 -6.63 12.47 15.00
N VAL A 62 -5.32 12.23 15.09
CA VAL A 62 -4.31 13.30 15.20
C VAL A 62 -4.44 14.32 14.07
N ASP A 63 -4.89 13.89 12.89
CA ASP A 63 -5.11 14.78 11.76
C ASP A 63 -6.22 15.81 12.01
N SER A 64 -7.32 15.40 12.64
CA SER A 64 -8.41 16.31 13.02
C SER A 64 -8.02 17.25 14.16
N ILE A 65 -7.13 16.82 15.06
CA ILE A 65 -6.56 17.68 16.10
C ILE A 65 -5.66 18.76 15.48
N LYS A 66 -4.89 18.41 14.44
CA LYS A 66 -4.00 19.35 13.74
C LYS A 66 -4.74 20.32 12.83
N HIS A 67 -5.89 19.92 12.28
CA HIS A 67 -6.67 20.70 11.32
C HIS A 67 -8.14 20.87 11.77
N PRO A 68 -8.40 21.46 12.96
CA PRO A 68 -9.76 21.52 13.52
C PRO A 68 -10.74 22.32 12.64
N TRP A 69 -10.26 23.31 11.88
CA TRP A 69 -11.08 24.09 10.94
C TRP A 69 -11.66 23.25 9.78
N MET A 70 -11.12 22.05 9.52
CA MET A 70 -11.66 21.13 8.52
C MET A 70 -12.84 20.31 9.05
N ILE A 71 -13.14 20.34 10.35
CA ILE A 71 -14.21 19.53 10.94
C ILE A 71 -15.59 19.88 10.34
N PRO A 72 -16.03 21.15 10.27
CA PRO A 72 -17.31 21.48 9.65
C PRO A 72 -17.39 21.03 8.18
N VAL A 73 -16.32 21.21 7.42
CA VAL A 73 -16.23 20.79 6.01
C VAL A 73 -16.34 19.26 5.87
N ARG A 74 -15.64 18.50 6.71
CA ARG A 74 -15.67 17.03 6.70
C ARG A 74 -17.04 16.48 7.08
N VAL A 75 -17.69 17.09 8.06
CA VAL A 75 -19.00 16.64 8.54
C VAL A 75 -20.11 16.98 7.54
N ILE A 76 -20.07 18.17 6.94
CA ILE A 76 -21.16 18.68 6.09
C ILE A 76 -21.02 18.19 4.63
N LEU A 77 -19.82 18.26 4.05
CA LEU A 77 -19.63 17.99 2.61
C LEU A 77 -19.15 16.56 2.31
N PHE A 78 -18.55 15.89 3.30
CA PHE A 78 -17.82 14.64 3.09
C PHE A 78 -18.05 13.59 4.19
N PRO A 79 -19.32 13.25 4.54
CA PRO A 79 -19.63 12.38 5.68
C PRO A 79 -19.02 10.97 5.56
N TRP A 80 -18.76 10.48 4.35
CA TRP A 80 -18.07 9.20 4.09
C TRP A 80 -16.57 9.19 4.44
N PHE A 81 -15.97 10.34 4.78
CA PHE A 81 -14.60 10.43 5.29
C PHE A 81 -14.51 10.42 6.83
N LEU A 82 -15.64 10.29 7.52
CA LEU A 82 -15.66 10.18 8.98
C LEU A 82 -15.05 8.86 9.47
N LEU A 83 -15.24 7.79 8.71
CA LEU A 83 -14.76 6.47 9.07
C LEU A 83 -13.30 6.24 8.64
N PRO A 84 -12.45 5.69 9.53
CA PRO A 84 -11.10 5.33 9.15
C PRO A 84 -11.12 4.25 8.07
N LYS A 85 -10.12 4.28 7.18
CA LYS A 85 -9.90 3.23 6.19
C LYS A 85 -8.52 2.63 6.39
N ASP A 86 -8.48 1.31 6.50
CA ASP A 86 -7.22 0.59 6.65
C ASP A 86 -6.41 0.62 5.34
N GLY A 87 -5.10 0.69 5.50
CA GLY A 87 -4.14 0.58 4.41
C GLY A 87 -3.90 -0.86 3.96
N THR A 88 -3.23 -1.01 2.83
CA THR A 88 -2.80 -2.30 2.30
C THR A 88 -1.41 -2.65 2.82
N ILE A 89 -1.25 -3.88 3.32
CA ILE A 89 0.03 -4.44 3.76
C ILE A 89 0.35 -5.66 2.90
N ALA A 90 1.60 -5.76 2.45
CA ALA A 90 2.14 -6.98 1.88
C ALA A 90 2.90 -7.77 2.95
N ALA A 91 2.61 -9.06 3.05
CA ALA A 91 3.25 -9.95 4.03
C ALA A 91 3.44 -11.35 3.44
N ASP A 92 4.18 -12.20 4.17
CA ASP A 92 4.25 -13.62 3.87
C ASP A 92 2.99 -14.33 4.39
N THR A 93 2.14 -14.78 3.46
CA THR A 93 0.85 -15.41 3.78
C THR A 93 0.96 -16.75 4.50
N LYS A 94 2.15 -17.36 4.56
CA LYS A 94 2.40 -18.55 5.39
C LYS A 94 2.31 -18.23 6.89
N TYR A 95 2.66 -17.00 7.28
CA TYR A 95 2.66 -16.53 8.66
C TYR A 95 1.49 -15.59 8.96
N HIS A 96 1.17 -14.70 8.01
CA HIS A 96 0.11 -13.70 8.15
C HIS A 96 -0.91 -13.86 7.03
N ARG A 97 -2.01 -14.54 7.32
CA ARG A 97 -3.07 -14.81 6.33
C ARG A 97 -3.65 -13.50 5.78
N PHE A 98 -4.20 -13.56 4.56
CA PHE A 98 -4.98 -12.43 4.03
C PHE A 98 -6.12 -12.08 4.99
N GLY A 99 -6.37 -10.78 5.15
CA GLY A 99 -7.34 -10.25 6.11
C GLY A 99 -6.80 -10.07 7.53
N THR A 100 -5.56 -10.48 7.83
CA THR A 100 -4.94 -10.14 9.13
C THR A 100 -4.78 -8.63 9.23
N ARG A 101 -5.37 -8.04 10.28
CA ARG A 101 -5.34 -6.60 10.54
C ARG A 101 -4.21 -6.28 11.52
N MET A 102 -3.45 -5.23 11.24
CA MET A 102 -2.26 -4.85 12.00
C MET A 102 -2.19 -3.34 12.16
N TYR A 103 -1.71 -2.88 13.31
CA TYR A 103 -1.34 -1.49 13.53
C TYR A 103 0.18 -1.34 13.42
N VAL A 104 0.61 -0.44 12.54
CA VAL A 104 2.03 -0.14 12.32
C VAL A 104 2.29 1.31 12.75
N PRO A 105 3.07 1.55 13.81
CA PRO A 105 3.35 2.90 14.30
C PRO A 105 3.90 3.82 13.20
N GLY A 106 3.30 5.00 13.04
CA GLY A 106 3.66 5.98 11.99
C GLY A 106 3.05 5.73 10.61
N TYR A 107 2.49 4.55 10.36
CA TYR A 107 1.71 4.25 9.15
C TYR A 107 0.21 4.26 9.44
N GLY A 108 -0.21 3.56 10.50
CA GLY A 108 -1.62 3.41 10.90
C GLY A 108 -2.08 1.96 10.82
N TRP A 109 -3.41 1.78 10.81
CA TRP A 109 -4.03 0.46 10.64
C TRP A 109 -3.96 -0.01 9.19
N GLY A 110 -3.63 -1.28 8.99
CA GLY A 110 -3.61 -1.90 7.68
C GLY A 110 -4.02 -3.37 7.73
N VAL A 111 -4.35 -3.89 6.55
CA VAL A 111 -4.78 -5.28 6.35
C VAL A 111 -3.84 -5.95 5.37
N VAL A 112 -3.47 -7.21 5.67
CA VAL A 112 -2.71 -8.05 4.75
C VAL A 112 -3.60 -8.38 3.56
N GLU A 113 -3.32 -7.74 2.43
CA GLU A 113 -4.06 -7.91 1.17
C GLU A 113 -3.12 -8.25 0.01
N ASP A 114 -1.80 -8.10 0.19
CA ASP A 114 -0.82 -8.34 -0.86
C ASP A 114 0.31 -9.27 -0.41
N ARG A 115 1.10 -9.74 -1.37
CA ARG A 115 2.28 -10.57 -1.12
C ARG A 115 3.39 -10.26 -2.11
N GLY A 116 4.63 -10.19 -1.62
CA GLY A 116 5.81 -9.93 -2.44
C GLY A 116 6.73 -11.16 -2.51
N GLY A 117 7.41 -11.33 -3.65
CA GLY A 117 8.44 -12.37 -3.78
C GLY A 117 9.59 -12.20 -2.78
N ALA A 118 9.97 -10.95 -2.50
CA ALA A 118 11.02 -10.59 -1.54
C ALA A 118 10.54 -10.43 -0.09
N ILE A 119 9.22 -10.51 0.16
CA ILE A 119 8.61 -10.34 1.48
C ILE A 119 8.36 -11.73 2.06
N LYS A 120 9.32 -12.22 2.84
CA LYS A 120 9.36 -13.59 3.38
C LYS A 120 9.63 -13.62 4.87
N GLY A 121 9.01 -14.58 5.55
CA GLY A 121 9.12 -14.79 6.99
C GLY A 121 8.12 -14.00 7.84
N ALA A 122 8.03 -14.34 9.12
CA ALA A 122 7.07 -13.76 10.06
C ALA A 122 7.32 -12.28 10.38
N ASN A 123 8.57 -11.83 10.28
CA ASN A 123 9.02 -10.51 10.74
C ASN A 123 9.29 -9.52 9.59
N ARG A 124 8.71 -9.74 8.40
CA ARG A 124 8.90 -8.87 7.23
C ARG A 124 7.56 -8.40 6.66
N LEU A 125 7.38 -7.10 6.58
CA LEU A 125 6.20 -6.45 5.99
C LEU A 125 6.62 -5.40 4.97
N ASP A 126 5.76 -5.16 3.98
CA ASP A 126 5.87 -4.04 3.04
C ASP A 126 4.58 -3.21 3.09
N LEU A 127 4.72 -1.91 3.28
CA LEU A 127 3.59 -1.00 3.48
C LEU A 127 3.33 -0.23 2.19
N TYR A 128 2.06 -0.18 1.77
CA TYR A 128 1.71 0.51 0.54
C TYR A 128 1.62 2.01 0.73
N PHE A 129 2.28 2.75 -0.15
CA PHE A 129 2.17 4.20 -0.26
C PHE A 129 1.66 4.59 -1.65
N LYS A 130 0.85 5.66 -1.71
CA LYS A 130 0.32 6.24 -2.95
C LYS A 130 1.42 6.85 -3.81
N SER A 131 2.53 7.29 -3.20
CA SER A 131 3.64 7.90 -3.94
C SER A 131 4.97 7.22 -3.63
N HIS A 132 5.83 7.16 -4.65
CA HIS A 132 7.18 6.60 -4.51
C HIS A 132 8.01 7.38 -3.49
N ARG A 133 7.92 8.72 -3.49
CA ARG A 133 8.59 9.56 -2.51
C ARG A 133 8.20 9.23 -1.07
N LYS A 134 6.91 9.01 -0.79
CA LYS A 134 6.47 8.59 0.55
C LYS A 134 7.04 7.22 0.95
N ALA A 135 7.06 6.26 0.03
CA ALA A 135 7.66 4.95 0.26
C ALA A 135 9.17 5.07 0.59
N LEU A 136 9.90 5.92 -0.13
CA LEU A 136 11.32 6.19 0.15
C LEU A 136 11.50 6.90 1.50
N ASN A 137 10.66 7.89 1.81
CA ASN A 137 10.71 8.59 3.10
C ASN A 137 10.39 7.66 4.28
N TRP A 138 9.53 6.66 4.07
CA TRP A 138 9.35 5.57 5.03
C TRP A 138 10.64 4.75 5.18
N GLY A 139 11.27 4.40 4.06
CA GLY A 139 12.55 3.68 4.07
C GLY A 139 12.42 2.28 4.68
N LYS A 140 13.49 1.81 5.31
CA LYS A 140 13.57 0.48 5.94
C LYS A 140 13.81 0.66 7.43
N ARG A 141 12.88 0.19 8.25
CA ARG A 141 12.93 0.38 9.70
C ARG A 141 12.37 -0.82 10.44
N ASN A 142 12.79 -0.97 11.69
CA ASN A 142 12.18 -1.93 12.61
C ASN A 142 11.17 -1.17 13.47
N VAL A 143 9.94 -1.67 13.53
CA VAL A 143 8.86 -1.09 14.34
C VAL A 143 8.09 -2.20 15.03
N ASP A 144 7.53 -1.89 16.20
CA ASP A 144 6.70 -2.82 16.95
C ASP A 144 5.28 -2.79 16.40
N VAL A 145 4.91 -3.90 15.77
CA VAL A 145 3.63 -4.04 15.07
C VAL A 145 2.66 -4.77 15.97
N ILE A 146 1.49 -4.19 16.16
CA ILE A 146 0.40 -4.81 16.92
C ILE A 146 -0.47 -5.58 15.93
N ILE A 147 -0.56 -6.89 16.10
CA ILE A 147 -1.45 -7.73 15.30
C ILE A 147 -2.77 -7.85 16.03
N GLN A 148 -3.87 -7.55 15.36
CA GLN A 148 -5.20 -7.76 15.91
C GLN A 148 -5.47 -9.26 15.97
N LYS A 149 -5.62 -9.78 17.20
CA LYS A 149 -6.13 -11.13 17.41
C LYS A 149 -7.61 -11.15 17.01
N LYS A 150 -7.99 -12.20 16.29
CA LYS A 150 -9.40 -12.50 16.02
C LYS A 150 -10.04 -13.11 17.27
#